data_AF-A0A537EB52-F1
#
_entry.id   AF-A0A537EB52-F1
#
_cell.length_a   1.000
_cell.length_b   1.000
_cell.length_c   1.000
_cell.angle_alpha   90.00
_cell.angle_beta   90.00
_cell.angle_gamma   90.00
#
_symmetry.space_group_name_H-M   'P 1'
#
loop_
_entity.id
_entity.type
_entity.pdbx_description
1 polymer ?
#
loop_
_entity_poly.entity_id
_entity_poly.type
_entity_poly.pdbx_seq_one_letter_code
_entity_poly.pdbx_strand_id
1 'polypeptide(L)'
;MQQLSLKFKALPMIALSFLFVIPTIAFQPAQAAATTNPDFSAQSFSKTVDWYDYVRQYAVANNLPQPNASEHAYIYTNYINVGGFQLFYTGLVNATHNGQFVTIPLQTFFEHYKTIGGKDAITASSFISLVAFNESNTDPYPNSPDKSDTVYASFSLGVNLTQITGHRFPSYVASSSIIPLTQTDANHWSWGLNYTNLNAIWWKINPDPFFPTADLVQPRGFAMYSQLTFNYALAIDPASKTATLTTSYTIGRMTDLYILYPIPAIHLNSTGTYNLNGARVNSQNIYQFLDTKQLKISIVMANKAILASSVIDKDDSGAIVDNGNSTDVSHTAVTSATSDGDKVFKTDFGVKPTYKLYNYTADATESTATTLSTNVRTVNIHAWAGNPVFWFQNRFMGFLPLFVANVDPGLIQQAKQGLLDLTFSDYLYIISYPTWGGYKIVHDPDYTAFYTPASNVGLLTAVFLAVAVAAGVGGLFAFLFRKRRAAGIAVSGAGTTGPTPTPGPTPSGPPIPGR
;
A
#
# COMPACT_ATOMS: atom_id res chain seq x y z
N MET A 1 -13.90 6.95 32.73
CA MET A 1 -14.44 6.16 31.61
C MET A 1 -13.37 5.86 30.55
N GLN A 2 -12.25 5.21 30.92
CA GLN A 2 -11.09 5.00 30.03
C GLN A 2 -10.79 3.52 29.73
N GLN A 3 -11.54 2.57 30.29
CA GLN A 3 -11.26 1.13 30.14
C GLN A 3 -12.18 0.35 29.19
N LEU A 4 -13.19 0.98 28.56
CA LEU A 4 -14.05 0.29 27.57
C LEU A 4 -13.53 0.33 26.11
N SER A 5 -12.45 1.07 25.81
CA SER A 5 -11.97 1.32 24.44
C SER A 5 -11.12 0.18 23.82
N LEU A 6 -10.53 -0.70 24.64
CA LEU A 6 -9.57 -1.71 24.15
C LEU A 6 -10.20 -3.01 23.63
N LYS A 7 -11.41 -3.38 24.07
CA LYS A 7 -12.02 -4.67 23.70
C LYS A 7 -12.71 -4.67 22.33
N PHE A 8 -13.13 -3.51 21.83
CA PHE A 8 -13.75 -3.39 20.50
C PHE A 8 -12.74 -3.29 19.34
N LYS A 9 -11.48 -2.94 19.60
CA LYS A 9 -10.42 -2.92 18.57
C LYS A 9 -9.87 -4.32 18.21
N ALA A 10 -10.21 -5.36 18.97
CA ALA A 10 -9.63 -6.69 18.78
C ALA A 10 -10.42 -7.61 17.82
N LEU A 11 -11.76 -7.51 17.78
CA LEU A 11 -12.58 -8.25 16.81
C LEU A 11 -12.24 -7.98 15.32
N PRO A 12 -12.01 -6.73 14.87
CA PRO A 12 -11.69 -6.47 13.47
C PRO A 12 -10.40 -7.12 13.00
N MET A 13 -9.36 -7.11 13.84
CA MET A 13 -8.11 -7.80 13.53
C MET A 13 -8.28 -9.31 13.49
N ILE A 14 -9.23 -9.87 14.24
CA ILE A 14 -9.51 -11.31 14.25
C ILE A 14 -10.16 -11.75 12.93
N ALA A 15 -11.14 -11.01 12.40
CA ALA A 15 -11.74 -11.33 11.10
C ALA A 15 -10.75 -11.19 9.93
N LEU A 16 -9.93 -10.13 9.93
CA LEU A 16 -8.86 -9.96 8.94
C LEU A 16 -7.77 -11.03 9.09
N SER A 17 -7.41 -11.42 10.32
CA SER A 17 -6.42 -12.47 10.57
C SER A 17 -6.94 -13.89 10.27
N PHE A 18 -8.25 -14.15 10.37
CA PHE A 18 -8.85 -15.41 9.93
C PHE A 18 -8.80 -15.59 8.41
N LEU A 19 -8.80 -14.51 7.62
CA LEU A 19 -8.51 -14.58 6.17
C LEU A 19 -7.08 -15.10 5.89
N PHE A 20 -6.19 -15.09 6.89
CA PHE A 20 -4.80 -15.57 6.77
C PHE A 20 -4.55 -17.02 7.30
N VAL A 21 -5.59 -17.82 7.62
CA VAL A 21 -5.47 -19.18 8.23
C VAL A 21 -5.93 -20.34 7.30
N ILE A 22 -5.88 -20.12 6.00
CA ILE A 22 -6.39 -21.01 4.93
C ILE A 22 -5.24 -21.86 4.32
N PRO A 23 -5.50 -23.10 3.84
CA PRO A 23 -4.47 -24.01 3.35
C PRO A 23 -3.69 -23.53 2.11
N THR A 24 -2.47 -24.05 2.01
CA THR A 24 -1.43 -23.80 1.01
C THR A 24 -1.87 -24.04 -0.44
N ILE A 25 -1.58 -23.10 -1.34
CA ILE A 25 -1.60 -23.31 -2.80
C ILE A 25 -0.16 -23.56 -3.28
N ALA A 26 -0.01 -24.35 -4.34
CA ALA A 26 1.27 -24.67 -4.96
C ALA A 26 2.05 -23.39 -5.35
N PHE A 27 3.22 -23.26 -4.73
CA PHE A 27 4.20 -22.21 -4.92
C PHE A 27 4.76 -22.23 -6.35
N GLN A 28 4.75 -21.08 -7.02
CA GLN A 28 5.80 -20.79 -8.00
C GLN A 28 6.75 -19.79 -7.33
N PRO A 29 7.98 -20.17 -6.98
CA PRO A 29 8.97 -19.21 -6.54
C PRO A 29 9.12 -18.16 -7.62
N ALA A 30 8.93 -16.89 -7.27
CA ALA A 30 9.53 -15.86 -8.08
C ALA A 30 11.05 -16.05 -7.98
N GLN A 31 11.76 -16.00 -9.12
CA GLN A 31 13.22 -16.00 -9.08
C GLN A 31 13.66 -14.71 -8.38
N ALA A 32 14.27 -14.85 -7.20
CA ALA A 32 14.85 -13.74 -6.47
C ALA A 32 16.36 -13.66 -6.73
N ALA A 33 16.81 -12.48 -7.11
CA ALA A 33 18.22 -12.11 -7.03
C ALA A 33 18.53 -11.59 -5.62
N ALA A 34 19.79 -11.70 -5.22
CA ALA A 34 20.29 -10.95 -4.07
C ALA A 34 20.44 -9.47 -4.44
N THR A 35 19.98 -8.57 -3.56
CA THR A 35 20.43 -7.18 -3.58
C THR A 35 21.80 -7.10 -2.93
N THR A 36 22.75 -6.46 -3.61
CA THR A 36 24.12 -6.33 -3.11
C THR A 36 24.56 -4.87 -3.12
N ASN A 37 25.50 -4.50 -2.25
CA ASN A 37 26.01 -3.12 -2.18
C ASN A 37 26.49 -2.55 -3.54
N PRO A 38 27.14 -3.35 -4.43
CA PRO A 38 27.51 -2.87 -5.77
C PRO A 38 26.32 -2.40 -6.63
N ASP A 39 25.10 -2.88 -6.38
CA ASP A 39 23.93 -2.50 -7.17
C ASP A 39 23.65 -0.99 -7.09
N PHE A 40 23.79 -0.40 -5.90
CA PHE A 40 23.57 1.04 -5.68
C PHE A 40 24.71 1.93 -6.17
N SER A 41 25.83 1.33 -6.61
CA SER A 41 26.91 2.05 -7.30
C SER A 41 26.73 2.09 -8.82
N ALA A 42 25.80 1.29 -9.36
CA ALA A 42 25.49 1.29 -10.78
C ALA A 42 24.69 2.54 -11.17
N GLN A 43 24.76 2.91 -12.45
CA GLN A 43 23.87 3.93 -13.02
C GLN A 43 22.40 3.51 -12.90
N SER A 44 22.12 2.22 -13.10
CA SER A 44 20.80 1.65 -12.88
C SER A 44 20.86 0.16 -12.61
N PHE A 45 19.82 -0.37 -11.96
CA PHE A 45 19.55 -1.79 -11.91
C PHE A 45 18.05 -2.06 -11.87
N SER A 46 17.67 -3.29 -12.23
CA SER A 46 16.30 -3.77 -12.21
C SER A 46 16.29 -5.24 -11.79
N LYS A 47 15.66 -5.56 -10.64
CA LYS A 47 15.70 -6.90 -10.05
C LYS A 47 14.43 -7.23 -9.28
N THR A 48 14.06 -8.50 -9.27
CA THR A 48 13.16 -9.05 -8.25
C THR A 48 13.99 -9.62 -7.11
N VAL A 49 13.69 -9.21 -5.88
CA VAL A 49 14.47 -9.58 -4.69
C VAL A 49 13.53 -10.14 -3.63
N ASP A 50 13.98 -11.15 -2.88
CA ASP A 50 13.26 -11.57 -1.69
C ASP A 50 13.68 -10.68 -0.52
N TRP A 51 12.73 -9.85 -0.09
CA TRP A 51 12.95 -8.94 1.02
C TRP A 51 13.17 -9.68 2.34
N TYR A 52 12.53 -10.83 2.57
CA TYR A 52 12.73 -11.57 3.81
C TYR A 52 14.13 -12.17 3.91
N ASP A 53 14.75 -12.57 2.79
CA ASP A 53 16.16 -12.93 2.75
C ASP A 53 17.03 -11.78 3.25
N TYR A 54 16.80 -10.56 2.74
CA TYR A 54 17.51 -9.36 3.18
C TYR A 54 17.31 -9.08 4.69
N VAL A 55 16.06 -9.14 5.18
CA VAL A 55 15.75 -8.92 6.60
C VAL A 55 16.39 -9.98 7.48
N ARG A 56 16.44 -11.25 7.05
CA ARG A 56 17.11 -12.33 7.79
C ARG A 56 18.61 -12.09 7.90
N GLN A 57 19.27 -11.70 6.81
CA GLN A 57 20.70 -11.33 6.84
C GLN A 57 20.97 -10.16 7.78
N TYR A 58 20.13 -9.13 7.74
CA TYR A 58 20.21 -8.00 8.66
C TYR A 58 20.02 -8.43 10.12
N ALA A 59 19.02 -9.26 10.40
CA ALA A 59 18.75 -9.72 11.76
C ALA A 59 19.93 -10.52 12.34
N VAL A 60 20.58 -11.37 11.54
CA VAL A 60 21.82 -12.07 11.91
C VAL A 60 22.92 -11.09 12.27
N ALA A 61 23.19 -10.13 11.38
CA ALA A 61 24.28 -9.18 11.58
C ALA A 61 24.10 -8.38 12.89
N ASN A 62 22.84 -8.21 13.31
CA ASN A 62 22.41 -7.29 14.35
C ASN A 62 21.97 -7.93 15.66
N ASN A 63 22.17 -9.24 15.80
CA ASN A 63 21.71 -10.00 16.97
C ASN A 63 20.21 -9.79 17.24
N LEU A 64 19.41 -9.64 16.18
CA LEU A 64 17.96 -9.53 16.26
C LEU A 64 17.31 -10.88 15.94
N PRO A 65 16.10 -11.15 16.47
CA PRO A 65 15.32 -12.31 16.05
C PRO A 65 15.08 -12.27 14.54
N GLN A 66 15.39 -13.38 13.87
CA GLN A 66 15.14 -13.53 12.44
C GLN A 66 13.64 -13.77 12.18
N PRO A 67 13.08 -13.22 11.09
CA PRO A 67 11.81 -13.66 10.56
C PRO A 67 11.79 -15.16 10.24
N ASN A 68 10.60 -15.75 10.13
CA ASN A 68 10.49 -17.15 9.80
C ASN A 68 11.03 -17.41 8.38
N ALA A 69 11.82 -18.48 8.21
CA ALA A 69 12.42 -18.83 6.93
C ALA A 69 11.39 -19.17 5.84
N SER A 70 10.16 -19.54 6.24
CA SER A 70 9.05 -19.79 5.30
C SER A 70 8.33 -18.53 4.83
N GLU A 71 8.72 -17.36 5.33
CA GLU A 71 8.14 -16.08 4.94
C GLU A 71 9.00 -15.44 3.85
N HIS A 72 8.33 -14.96 2.80
CA HIS A 72 8.95 -14.37 1.62
C HIS A 72 8.18 -13.14 1.19
N ALA A 73 8.85 -12.15 0.62
CA ALA A 73 8.19 -11.02 -0.03
C ALA A 73 9.04 -10.61 -1.22
N TYR A 74 8.58 -10.99 -2.40
CA TYR A 74 9.27 -10.72 -3.65
C TYR A 74 8.89 -9.34 -4.14
N ILE A 75 9.88 -8.46 -4.24
CA ILE A 75 9.70 -7.06 -4.62
C ILE A 75 10.45 -6.83 -5.92
N TYR A 76 9.75 -6.29 -6.93
CA TYR A 76 10.37 -5.75 -8.12
C TYR A 76 10.92 -4.36 -7.80
N THR A 77 12.22 -4.19 -7.96
CA THR A 77 12.93 -2.96 -7.61
C THR A 77 13.67 -2.41 -8.82
N ASN A 78 13.57 -1.10 -9.01
CA ASN A 78 14.36 -0.37 -10.00
C ASN A 78 15.12 0.74 -9.31
N TYR A 79 16.37 0.93 -9.69
CA TYR A 79 17.20 2.04 -9.24
C TYR A 79 17.77 2.77 -10.44
N ILE A 80 17.81 4.09 -10.36
CA ILE A 80 18.39 4.98 -11.37
C ILE A 80 19.18 6.04 -10.63
N ASN A 81 20.42 6.30 -11.04
CA ASN A 81 21.34 7.25 -10.44
C ASN A 81 22.07 8.03 -11.55
N VAL A 82 21.59 9.23 -11.84
CA VAL A 82 22.10 10.06 -12.93
C VAL A 82 22.18 11.52 -12.51
N GLY A 83 23.36 12.11 -12.68
CA GLY A 83 23.56 13.55 -12.53
C GLY A 83 23.24 14.10 -11.14
N GLY A 84 23.35 13.31 -10.07
CA GLY A 84 22.98 13.73 -8.71
C GLY A 84 21.50 13.57 -8.36
N PHE A 85 20.69 13.02 -9.27
CA PHE A 85 19.33 12.55 -9.02
C PHE A 85 19.33 11.03 -8.89
N GLN A 86 18.67 10.53 -7.84
CA GLN A 86 18.50 9.11 -7.59
C GLN A 86 17.01 8.78 -7.50
N LEU A 87 16.56 7.76 -8.21
CA LEU A 87 15.22 7.21 -8.09
C LEU A 87 15.29 5.75 -7.68
N PHE A 88 14.41 5.36 -6.77
CA PHE A 88 14.20 3.96 -6.40
C PHE A 88 12.72 3.64 -6.37
N TYR A 89 12.35 2.60 -7.12
CA TYR A 89 10.99 2.09 -7.19
C TYR A 89 10.90 0.73 -6.52
N THR A 90 9.79 0.48 -5.82
CA THR A 90 9.42 -0.83 -5.29
C THR A 90 7.98 -1.18 -5.66
N GLY A 91 7.78 -2.40 -6.15
CA GLY A 91 6.47 -2.97 -6.40
C GLY A 91 6.39 -4.41 -5.87
N LEU A 92 5.36 -4.73 -5.09
CA LEU A 92 5.19 -6.09 -4.57
C LEU A 92 4.81 -7.05 -5.70
N VAL A 93 5.65 -8.04 -5.99
CA VAL A 93 5.33 -9.11 -6.93
C VAL A 93 4.39 -10.10 -6.26
N ASN A 94 4.80 -10.65 -5.12
CA ASN A 94 3.96 -11.47 -4.25
C ASN A 94 4.64 -11.64 -2.88
N ALA A 95 3.90 -12.13 -1.89
CA ALA A 95 4.42 -12.48 -0.58
C ALA A 95 3.87 -13.82 -0.09
N THR A 96 4.65 -14.47 0.77
CA THR A 96 4.26 -15.66 1.53
C THR A 96 4.33 -15.34 3.02
N HIS A 97 3.23 -15.57 3.75
CA HIS A 97 3.16 -15.42 5.20
C HIS A 97 2.36 -16.58 5.81
N ASN A 98 2.90 -17.24 6.83
CA ASN A 98 2.29 -18.43 7.45
C ASN A 98 1.88 -19.54 6.45
N GLY A 99 2.66 -19.74 5.39
CA GLY A 99 2.36 -20.71 4.33
C GLY A 99 1.25 -20.26 3.36
N GLN A 100 0.75 -19.04 3.50
CA GLN A 100 -0.19 -18.44 2.56
C GLN A 100 0.48 -17.54 1.56
N PHE A 101 0.05 -17.64 0.31
CA PHE A 101 0.45 -16.74 -0.77
C PHE A 101 -0.54 -15.58 -0.89
N VAL A 102 0.01 -14.40 -1.16
CA VAL A 102 -0.76 -13.20 -1.44
C VAL A 102 -0.07 -12.32 -2.47
N THR A 103 -0.84 -11.83 -3.44
CA THR A 103 -0.44 -10.75 -4.36
C THR A 103 -1.38 -9.57 -4.13
N ILE A 104 -0.85 -8.48 -3.60
CA ILE A 104 -1.58 -7.23 -3.34
C ILE A 104 -0.86 -6.10 -4.08
N PRO A 105 -1.59 -5.19 -4.74
CA PRO A 105 -1.00 -4.00 -5.31
C PRO A 105 -0.40 -3.11 -4.22
N LEU A 106 0.93 -3.07 -4.19
CA LEU A 106 1.72 -2.14 -3.39
C LEU A 106 2.81 -1.58 -4.27
N GLN A 107 2.84 -0.27 -4.45
CA GLN A 107 3.82 0.43 -5.26
C GLN A 107 4.24 1.73 -4.61
N THR A 108 5.55 1.96 -4.54
CA THR A 108 6.15 3.19 -4.04
C THR A 108 7.34 3.55 -4.90
N PHE A 109 7.50 4.84 -5.19
CA PHE A 109 8.79 5.35 -5.65
C PHE A 109 9.32 6.38 -4.66
N PHE A 110 10.65 6.45 -4.61
CA PHE A 110 11.42 7.42 -3.86
C PHE A 110 12.35 8.15 -4.79
N GLU A 111 12.56 9.42 -4.52
CA GLU A 111 13.56 10.21 -5.20
C GLU A 111 14.46 10.84 -4.15
N HIS A 112 15.77 10.86 -4.41
CA HIS A 112 16.76 11.50 -3.57
C HIS A 112 17.65 12.39 -4.41
N TYR A 113 17.83 13.62 -3.96
CA TYR A 113 18.58 14.63 -4.67
C TYR A 113 18.91 15.82 -3.77
N LYS A 114 19.82 16.68 -4.24
CA LYS A 114 19.97 18.03 -3.71
C LYS A 114 19.02 18.97 -4.41
N THR A 115 18.26 19.77 -3.66
CA THR A 115 17.40 20.85 -4.20
C THR A 115 18.24 21.91 -4.93
N ILE A 116 17.58 22.86 -5.59
CA ILE A 116 18.26 23.99 -6.24
C ILE A 116 19.02 24.85 -5.22
N GLY A 117 18.48 25.03 -4.02
CA GLY A 117 19.16 25.67 -2.89
C GLY A 117 20.17 24.78 -2.16
N GLY A 118 20.44 23.56 -2.64
CA GLY A 118 21.52 22.69 -2.16
C GLY A 118 21.18 21.82 -0.95
N LYS A 119 19.90 21.72 -0.56
CA LYS A 119 19.45 20.89 0.57
C LYS A 119 19.25 19.45 0.14
N ASP A 120 19.66 18.48 0.95
CA ASP A 120 19.33 17.07 0.70
C ASP A 120 17.84 16.83 0.95
N ALA A 121 17.17 16.25 -0.05
CA ALA A 121 15.75 15.99 -0.05
C ALA A 121 15.45 14.57 -0.51
N ILE A 122 14.50 13.94 0.17
CA ILE A 122 13.88 12.69 -0.25
C ILE A 122 12.39 12.91 -0.44
N THR A 123 11.86 12.53 -1.58
CA THR A 123 10.41 12.47 -1.83
C THR A 123 9.97 11.01 -1.91
N ALA A 124 8.73 10.76 -1.53
CA ALA A 124 8.11 9.45 -1.65
C ALA A 124 6.65 9.59 -2.07
N SER A 125 6.23 8.78 -3.04
CA SER A 125 4.82 8.64 -3.42
C SER A 125 4.40 7.18 -3.38
N SER A 126 3.28 6.88 -2.73
CA SER A 126 2.80 5.51 -2.52
C SER A 126 1.35 5.34 -2.92
N PHE A 127 1.06 4.24 -3.62
CA PHE A 127 -0.31 3.78 -3.84
C PHE A 127 -0.88 3.18 -2.54
N ILE A 128 -2.09 3.58 -2.19
CA ILE A 128 -2.78 3.10 -0.99
C ILE A 128 -3.86 2.09 -1.36
N SER A 129 -4.83 2.51 -2.18
CA SER A 129 -6.00 1.69 -2.48
C SER A 129 -6.83 2.23 -3.64
N LEU A 130 -7.68 1.34 -4.17
CA LEU A 130 -8.84 1.73 -4.94
C LEU A 130 -10.03 1.93 -4.01
N VAL A 131 -10.90 2.87 -4.34
CA VAL A 131 -12.11 3.16 -3.57
C VAL A 131 -13.28 3.27 -4.52
N ALA A 132 -14.33 2.48 -4.31
CA ALA A 132 -15.60 2.66 -4.99
C ALA A 132 -16.53 3.49 -4.10
N PHE A 133 -17.33 4.37 -4.69
CA PHE A 133 -18.24 5.20 -3.91
C PHE A 133 -19.47 5.60 -4.73
N ASN A 134 -20.55 5.92 -4.05
CA ASN A 134 -21.69 6.59 -4.65
C ASN A 134 -22.12 7.75 -3.75
N GLU A 135 -22.54 8.82 -4.39
CA GLU A 135 -22.76 10.09 -3.72
C GLU A 135 -24.06 10.12 -2.94
N SER A 136 -24.05 10.94 -1.89
CA SER A 136 -25.28 11.40 -1.25
C SER A 136 -25.86 12.63 -1.98
N ASN A 137 -27.11 12.98 -1.68
CA ASN A 137 -27.74 14.17 -2.27
C ASN A 137 -27.15 15.50 -1.74
N THR A 138 -26.29 15.45 -0.72
CA THR A 138 -25.65 16.61 -0.07
C THR A 138 -24.16 16.35 0.06
N ASP A 139 -23.48 16.37 -1.08
CA ASP A 139 -22.06 16.07 -1.20
C ASP A 139 -21.22 17.36 -1.10
N PRO A 140 -20.44 17.56 -0.02
CA PRO A 140 -19.55 18.71 0.11
C PRO A 140 -18.36 18.68 -0.87
N TYR A 141 -18.02 17.52 -1.45
CA TYR A 141 -16.97 17.37 -2.45
C TYR A 141 -17.47 16.57 -3.67
N PRO A 142 -18.36 17.18 -4.49
CA PRO A 142 -18.96 16.49 -5.63
C PRO A 142 -17.91 15.80 -6.50
N ASN A 143 -18.23 14.58 -6.90
CA ASN A 143 -17.41 13.69 -7.72
C ASN A 143 -16.15 13.15 -7.03
N SER A 144 -16.09 13.19 -5.70
CA SER A 144 -14.98 12.64 -4.92
C SER A 144 -15.46 12.05 -3.59
N PRO A 145 -15.01 10.83 -3.19
CA PRO A 145 -15.59 10.14 -2.04
C PRO A 145 -15.39 10.91 -0.74
N ASP A 146 -16.45 11.13 0.03
CA ASP A 146 -16.36 11.78 1.33
C ASP A 146 -17.22 11.15 2.44
N LYS A 147 -17.31 11.85 3.58
CA LYS A 147 -17.99 11.36 4.80
C LYS A 147 -19.51 11.26 4.65
N SER A 148 -20.11 11.95 3.69
CA SER A 148 -21.54 11.90 3.39
C SER A 148 -21.89 10.71 2.49
N ASP A 149 -20.90 10.17 1.79
CA ASP A 149 -21.08 9.14 0.79
C ASP A 149 -21.13 7.73 1.36
N THR A 150 -21.60 6.81 0.53
CA THR A 150 -21.33 5.40 0.77
C THR A 150 -20.02 5.02 0.07
N VAL A 151 -18.99 4.81 0.89
CA VAL A 151 -17.62 4.55 0.43
C VAL A 151 -17.22 3.11 0.72
N TYR A 152 -16.65 2.44 -0.28
CA TYR A 152 -16.12 1.09 -0.22
C TYR A 152 -14.62 1.11 -0.53
N ALA A 153 -13.81 0.91 0.51
CA ALA A 153 -12.39 0.67 0.30
C ALA A 153 -12.20 -0.72 -0.30
N SER A 154 -11.47 -0.80 -1.41
CA SER A 154 -11.33 -1.98 -2.25
C SER A 154 -9.94 -2.59 -2.06
N PHE A 155 -9.81 -3.51 -1.10
CA PHE A 155 -8.54 -4.13 -0.74
C PHE A 155 -8.33 -5.43 -1.49
N SER A 156 -7.23 -5.53 -2.23
CA SER A 156 -6.91 -6.81 -2.84
C SER A 156 -6.56 -7.85 -1.79
N LEU A 157 -6.97 -9.11 -2.01
CA LEU A 157 -6.61 -10.20 -1.11
C LEU A 157 -5.55 -11.11 -1.68
N GLY A 158 -5.43 -11.23 -3.00
CA GLY A 158 -4.53 -12.22 -3.62
C GLY A 158 -4.78 -13.67 -3.21
N VAL A 159 -5.91 -13.99 -2.56
CA VAL A 159 -6.25 -15.34 -2.06
C VAL A 159 -7.37 -16.02 -2.85
N ASN A 160 -7.46 -17.34 -2.81
CA ASN A 160 -8.57 -18.08 -3.41
C ASN A 160 -9.84 -18.00 -2.52
N LEU A 161 -10.86 -17.26 -2.98
CA LEU A 161 -12.11 -17.03 -2.22
C LEU A 161 -13.04 -18.25 -2.12
N THR A 162 -12.84 -19.29 -2.95
CA THR A 162 -13.66 -20.51 -2.96
C THR A 162 -13.60 -21.25 -1.63
N GLN A 163 -12.41 -21.30 -1.02
CA GLN A 163 -12.17 -22.05 0.22
C GLN A 163 -12.70 -21.33 1.46
N ILE A 164 -12.91 -20.02 1.38
CA ILE A 164 -13.29 -19.17 2.52
C ILE A 164 -14.79 -19.21 2.78
N THR A 165 -15.56 -19.28 1.70
CA THR A 165 -17.00 -18.99 1.72
C THR A 165 -17.86 -20.24 1.55
N GLY A 166 -17.26 -21.39 1.20
CA GLY A 166 -17.97 -22.64 0.94
C GLY A 166 -18.80 -22.64 -0.34
N HIS A 167 -18.86 -21.52 -1.07
CA HIS A 167 -19.51 -21.43 -2.37
C HIS A 167 -18.46 -21.55 -3.49
N ARG A 168 -18.88 -21.96 -4.69
CA ARG A 168 -18.03 -21.96 -5.90
C ARG A 168 -17.78 -20.52 -6.35
N PHE A 169 -16.99 -19.77 -5.60
CA PHE A 169 -16.35 -18.58 -6.13
C PHE A 169 -15.32 -19.05 -7.15
N PRO A 170 -15.17 -18.38 -8.29
CA PRO A 170 -14.08 -18.67 -9.19
C PRO A 170 -12.75 -18.31 -8.49
N SER A 171 -11.83 -19.28 -8.49
CA SER A 171 -10.50 -19.17 -7.89
C SER A 171 -9.60 -18.27 -8.74
N TYR A 172 -9.85 -16.97 -8.73
CA TYR A 172 -8.96 -16.01 -9.34
C TYR A 172 -7.95 -15.55 -8.30
N VAL A 173 -6.77 -16.14 -8.39
CA VAL A 173 -5.61 -15.73 -7.60
C VAL A 173 -4.97 -14.58 -8.37
N ALA A 174 -4.84 -13.41 -7.73
CA ALA A 174 -4.16 -12.29 -8.33
C ALA A 174 -2.73 -12.67 -8.69
N SER A 175 -2.28 -12.25 -9.87
CA SER A 175 -0.90 -12.44 -10.32
C SER A 175 -0.30 -11.09 -10.69
N SER A 176 1.02 -11.00 -10.65
CA SER A 176 1.77 -9.84 -11.08
C SER A 176 2.69 -10.19 -12.25
N SER A 177 2.94 -9.21 -13.10
CA SER A 177 3.84 -9.31 -14.25
C SER A 177 4.64 -8.03 -14.37
N ILE A 178 5.96 -8.19 -14.51
CA ILE A 178 6.91 -7.10 -14.57
C ILE A 178 6.86 -6.46 -15.96
N ILE A 179 6.83 -5.14 -15.98
CA ILE A 179 7.15 -4.35 -17.18
C ILE A 179 8.62 -3.93 -16.99
N PRO A 180 9.55 -4.52 -17.76
CA PRO A 180 10.99 -4.36 -17.53
C PRO A 180 11.43 -2.91 -17.59
N LEU A 181 12.47 -2.58 -16.81
CA LEU A 181 13.16 -1.30 -16.94
C LEU A 181 13.82 -1.23 -18.32
N THR A 182 13.43 -0.23 -19.11
CA THR A 182 14.03 0.10 -20.39
C THR A 182 14.59 1.51 -20.34
N GLN A 183 15.72 1.71 -21.02
CA GLN A 183 16.37 3.00 -21.17
C GLN A 183 16.38 3.37 -22.65
N THR A 184 15.83 4.53 -23.01
CA THR A 184 15.82 5.00 -24.41
C THR A 184 17.03 5.85 -24.76
N ASP A 185 17.57 6.58 -23.78
CA ASP A 185 18.83 7.31 -23.86
C ASP A 185 19.42 7.54 -22.45
N ALA A 186 20.46 8.36 -22.32
CA ALA A 186 21.15 8.62 -21.06
C ALA A 186 20.27 9.21 -19.94
N ASN A 187 19.10 9.78 -20.28
CA ASN A 187 18.25 10.58 -19.40
C ASN A 187 16.77 10.15 -19.39
N HIS A 188 16.42 9.06 -20.07
CA HIS A 188 15.04 8.59 -20.19
C HIS A 188 14.89 7.10 -19.89
N TRP A 189 13.97 6.77 -18.99
CA TRP A 189 13.68 5.39 -18.58
C TRP A 189 12.18 5.13 -18.49
N SER A 190 11.77 3.88 -18.68
CA SER A 190 10.41 3.44 -18.40
C SER A 190 10.37 2.06 -17.78
N TRP A 191 9.41 1.82 -16.89
CA TRP A 191 9.17 0.53 -16.23
C TRP A 191 7.74 0.48 -15.70
N GLY A 192 7.36 -0.66 -15.12
CA GLY A 192 6.08 -0.77 -14.46
C GLY A 192 5.81 -2.14 -13.86
N LEU A 193 4.62 -2.28 -13.31
CA LEU A 193 4.14 -3.53 -12.76
C LEU A 193 2.64 -3.65 -13.02
N ASN A 194 2.25 -4.80 -13.55
CA ASN A 194 0.88 -5.11 -13.91
C ASN A 194 0.34 -6.24 -13.04
N TYR A 195 -0.76 -5.97 -12.34
CA TYR A 195 -1.52 -6.98 -11.62
C TYR A 195 -2.70 -7.43 -12.46
N THR A 196 -2.96 -8.73 -12.54
CA THR A 196 -4.13 -9.29 -13.25
C THR A 196 -4.94 -10.19 -12.34
N ASN A 197 -6.22 -10.41 -12.70
CA ASN A 197 -7.16 -11.19 -11.88
C ASN A 197 -7.26 -10.63 -10.45
N LEU A 198 -7.29 -9.31 -10.34
CA LEU A 198 -7.25 -8.61 -9.08
C LEU A 198 -8.58 -8.78 -8.35
N ASN A 199 -8.60 -9.71 -7.41
CA ASN A 199 -9.69 -9.86 -6.48
C ASN A 199 -9.58 -8.82 -5.36
N ALA A 200 -10.70 -8.20 -4.97
CA ALA A 200 -10.73 -7.22 -3.91
C ALA A 200 -11.95 -7.38 -3.01
N ILE A 201 -11.78 -7.15 -1.71
CA ILE A 201 -12.89 -6.96 -0.78
C ILE A 201 -13.34 -5.52 -0.86
N TRP A 202 -14.65 -5.33 -0.98
CA TRP A 202 -15.29 -4.04 -0.73
C TRP A 202 -15.71 -3.93 0.72
N TRP A 203 -14.95 -3.14 1.48
CA TRP A 203 -15.22 -2.86 2.87
C TRP A 203 -15.87 -1.49 3.00
N LYS A 204 -17.07 -1.41 3.60
CA LYS A 204 -17.71 -0.10 3.81
C LYS A 204 -16.92 0.68 4.84
N ILE A 205 -16.52 1.90 4.49
CA ILE A 205 -15.83 2.84 5.36
C ILE A 205 -16.63 4.15 5.47
N ASN A 206 -16.34 4.91 6.51
CA ASN A 206 -16.74 6.30 6.65
C ASN A 206 -15.47 7.15 6.85
N PRO A 207 -15.06 7.95 5.86
CA PRO A 207 -13.90 8.81 5.95
C PRO A 207 -14.25 10.15 6.64
N ASP A 208 -14.79 10.09 7.86
CA ASP A 208 -14.98 11.27 8.70
C ASP A 208 -13.66 11.57 9.44
N PRO A 209 -13.09 12.78 9.33
CA PRO A 209 -11.83 13.11 10.01
C PRO A 209 -11.92 13.09 11.55
N PHE A 210 -13.10 13.28 12.13
CA PHE A 210 -13.30 13.25 13.58
C PHE A 210 -13.61 11.84 14.10
N PHE A 211 -14.20 10.99 13.24
CA PHE A 211 -14.57 9.63 13.62
C PHE A 211 -14.43 8.64 12.44
N PRO A 212 -13.19 8.37 12.00
CA PRO A 212 -12.96 7.47 10.88
C PRO A 212 -13.35 6.05 11.29
N THR A 213 -14.27 5.44 10.56
CA THR A 213 -14.84 4.14 10.92
C THR A 213 -15.00 3.22 9.72
N ALA A 214 -15.17 1.93 10.01
CA ALA A 214 -15.46 0.91 9.01
C ALA A 214 -16.48 -0.07 9.56
N ASP A 215 -17.23 -0.69 8.66
CA ASP A 215 -18.14 -1.77 9.01
C ASP A 215 -17.36 -3.08 9.18
N LEU A 216 -16.74 -3.25 10.34
CA LEU A 216 -15.83 -4.34 10.61
C LEU A 216 -16.53 -5.70 10.86
N VAL A 217 -17.87 -5.74 10.80
CA VAL A 217 -18.63 -6.98 11.05
C VAL A 217 -18.57 -7.89 9.84
N GLN A 218 -18.78 -7.36 8.64
CA GLN A 218 -18.71 -8.14 7.41
C GLN A 218 -18.40 -7.28 6.18
N PRO A 219 -17.66 -7.82 5.21
CA PRO A 219 -17.47 -7.16 3.93
C PRO A 219 -18.80 -7.01 3.18
N ARG A 220 -18.89 -5.97 2.33
CA ARG A 220 -20.11 -5.69 1.55
C ARG A 220 -20.10 -6.41 0.21
N GLY A 221 -18.93 -6.64 -0.35
CA GLY A 221 -18.80 -7.41 -1.57
C GLY A 221 -17.40 -7.89 -1.86
N PHE A 222 -17.31 -8.71 -2.91
CA PHE A 222 -16.05 -9.07 -3.55
C PHE A 222 -16.08 -8.62 -5.00
N ALA A 223 -15.11 -7.79 -5.38
CA ALA A 223 -14.95 -7.23 -6.71
C ALA A 223 -13.79 -7.91 -7.43
N MET A 224 -13.90 -7.98 -8.75
CA MET A 224 -12.88 -8.56 -9.60
C MET A 224 -12.53 -7.61 -10.72
N TYR A 225 -11.31 -7.08 -10.70
CA TYR A 225 -10.78 -6.23 -11.75
C TYR A 225 -9.86 -7.04 -12.65
N SER A 226 -10.06 -6.92 -13.96
CA SER A 226 -9.22 -7.61 -14.95
C SER A 226 -7.74 -7.28 -14.83
N GLN A 227 -7.41 -6.01 -14.51
CA GLN A 227 -6.05 -5.57 -14.25
C GLN A 227 -5.98 -4.36 -13.32
N LEU A 228 -4.81 -4.15 -12.75
CA LEU A 228 -4.36 -2.86 -12.24
C LEU A 228 -2.90 -2.69 -12.64
N THR A 229 -2.63 -1.74 -13.53
CA THR A 229 -1.30 -1.52 -14.10
C THR A 229 -0.79 -0.16 -13.70
N PHE A 230 0.50 -0.10 -13.36
CA PHE A 230 1.21 1.15 -13.12
C PHE A 230 2.43 1.17 -14.03
N ASN A 231 2.50 2.20 -14.86
CA ASN A 231 3.68 2.49 -15.67
C ASN A 231 4.29 3.79 -15.20
N TYR A 232 5.60 3.87 -15.35
CA TYR A 232 6.42 5.01 -14.99
C TYR A 232 7.32 5.34 -16.17
N ALA A 233 7.45 6.62 -16.48
CA ALA A 233 8.38 7.16 -17.45
C ALA A 233 9.13 8.32 -16.78
N LEU A 234 10.43 8.15 -16.58
CA LEU A 234 11.32 9.15 -16.00
C LEU A 234 12.05 9.88 -17.12
N ALA A 235 12.01 11.22 -17.08
CA ALA A 235 12.81 12.12 -17.90
C ALA A 235 13.65 13.03 -16.99
N ILE A 236 14.97 13.02 -17.16
CA ILE A 236 15.89 13.88 -16.40
C ILE A 236 16.42 14.98 -17.32
N ASP A 237 16.16 16.24 -16.97
CA ASP A 237 16.67 17.39 -17.69
C ASP A 237 17.60 18.23 -16.79
N PRO A 238 18.93 18.05 -16.92
CA PRO A 238 19.91 18.85 -16.20
C PRO A 238 19.87 20.35 -16.54
N ALA A 239 19.44 20.73 -17.74
CA ALA A 239 19.43 22.14 -18.16
C ALA A 239 18.31 22.91 -17.46
N SER A 240 17.12 22.31 -17.38
CA SER A 240 15.98 22.85 -16.63
C SER A 240 16.08 22.62 -15.12
N LYS A 241 17.01 21.77 -14.66
CA LYS A 241 17.17 21.36 -13.26
C LYS A 241 15.96 20.57 -12.73
N THR A 242 15.34 19.76 -13.59
CA THR A 242 14.15 18.97 -13.24
C THR A 242 14.27 17.50 -13.62
N ALA A 243 13.75 16.62 -12.77
CA ALA A 243 13.45 15.24 -13.15
C ALA A 243 11.93 15.06 -13.09
N THR A 244 11.32 14.64 -14.19
CA THR A 244 9.87 14.46 -14.30
C THR A 244 9.56 12.98 -14.42
N LEU A 245 8.72 12.50 -13.50
CA LEU A 245 8.18 11.15 -13.50
C LEU A 245 6.72 11.21 -13.95
N THR A 246 6.47 10.82 -15.19
CA THR A 246 5.11 10.62 -15.69
C THR A 246 4.65 9.24 -15.30
N THR A 247 3.48 9.14 -14.67
CA THR A 247 2.87 7.85 -14.36
C THR A 247 1.69 7.59 -15.28
N SER A 248 1.34 6.31 -15.46
CA SER A 248 0.14 5.89 -16.16
C SER A 248 -0.51 4.72 -15.42
N TYR A 249 -1.72 4.95 -14.94
CA TYR A 249 -2.51 3.99 -14.19
C TYR A 249 -3.61 3.43 -15.09
N THR A 250 -3.66 2.10 -15.17
CA THR A 250 -4.79 1.41 -15.80
C THR A 250 -5.58 0.65 -14.76
N ILE A 251 -6.85 1.02 -14.58
CA ILE A 251 -7.82 0.21 -13.83
C ILE A 251 -8.59 -0.61 -14.86
N GLY A 252 -8.44 -1.93 -14.81
CA GLY A 252 -9.15 -2.83 -15.70
C GLY A 252 -10.65 -2.86 -15.41
N ARG A 253 -11.43 -3.27 -16.42
CA ARG A 253 -12.88 -3.49 -16.23
C ARG A 253 -13.14 -4.49 -15.11
N MET A 254 -14.27 -4.31 -14.45
CA MET A 254 -14.81 -5.34 -13.57
C MET A 254 -15.35 -6.51 -14.38
N THR A 255 -15.02 -7.72 -13.97
CA THR A 255 -15.55 -8.97 -14.56
C THR A 255 -16.66 -9.55 -13.70
N ASP A 256 -16.51 -9.46 -12.39
CA ASP A 256 -17.41 -10.06 -11.41
C ASP A 256 -17.54 -9.14 -10.19
N LEU A 257 -18.75 -9.10 -9.65
CA LEU A 257 -19.08 -8.45 -8.39
C LEU A 257 -20.03 -9.34 -7.59
N TYR A 258 -19.60 -9.74 -6.40
CA TYR A 258 -20.42 -10.45 -5.44
C TYR A 258 -20.89 -9.46 -4.39
N ILE A 259 -22.21 -9.29 -4.24
CA ILE A 259 -22.80 -8.50 -3.16
C ILE A 259 -23.26 -9.46 -2.08
N LEU A 260 -22.64 -9.36 -0.90
CA LEU A 260 -22.87 -10.30 0.20
C LEU A 260 -24.02 -9.85 1.11
N TYR A 261 -24.34 -8.56 1.11
CA TYR A 261 -25.38 -7.99 1.95
C TYR A 261 -26.09 -6.83 1.23
N PRO A 262 -27.44 -6.73 1.34
CA PRO A 262 -28.36 -7.61 2.07
C PRO A 262 -28.48 -9.02 1.47
N ILE A 263 -28.98 -9.99 2.26
CA ILE A 263 -29.26 -11.35 1.80
C ILE A 263 -30.60 -11.43 1.07
N PRO A 264 -30.77 -12.30 0.05
CA PRO A 264 -29.79 -13.26 -0.45
C PRO A 264 -28.63 -12.59 -1.21
N ALA A 265 -27.42 -13.12 -1.01
CA ALA A 265 -26.24 -12.66 -1.73
C ALA A 265 -26.36 -12.95 -3.23
N ILE A 266 -25.86 -12.02 -4.05
CA ILE A 266 -25.94 -12.09 -5.51
C ILE A 266 -24.55 -11.98 -6.14
N HIS A 267 -24.42 -12.54 -7.33
CA HIS A 267 -23.26 -12.45 -8.19
C HIS A 267 -23.67 -11.74 -9.49
N LEU A 268 -22.95 -10.69 -9.84
CA LEU A 268 -23.10 -9.98 -11.11
C LEU A 268 -21.86 -10.20 -11.97
N ASN A 269 -22.09 -10.43 -13.25
CA ASN A 269 -21.04 -10.45 -14.28
C ASN A 269 -21.55 -9.78 -15.57
N SER A 270 -20.82 -9.92 -16.68
CA SER A 270 -21.20 -9.31 -17.96
C SER A 270 -22.51 -9.85 -18.56
N THR A 271 -23.00 -11.03 -18.15
CA THR A 271 -24.16 -11.70 -18.74
C THR A 271 -25.45 -11.60 -17.91
N GLY A 272 -25.36 -11.21 -16.63
CA GLY A 272 -26.53 -10.99 -15.80
C GLY A 272 -26.25 -11.03 -14.30
N THR A 273 -27.34 -11.17 -13.53
CA THR A 273 -27.32 -11.34 -12.08
C THR A 273 -27.74 -12.77 -11.73
N TYR A 274 -27.02 -13.38 -10.80
CA TYR A 274 -27.14 -14.77 -10.40
C TYR A 274 -27.19 -14.89 -8.88
N ASN A 275 -27.88 -15.91 -8.37
CA ASN A 275 -27.72 -16.36 -7.00
C ASN A 275 -26.36 -17.06 -6.85
N LEU A 276 -25.86 -17.22 -5.62
CA LEU A 276 -24.59 -17.92 -5.37
C LEU A 276 -24.57 -19.40 -5.80
N ASN A 277 -25.73 -20.00 -6.09
CA ASN A 277 -25.84 -21.34 -6.66
C ASN A 277 -25.75 -21.35 -8.21
N GLY A 278 -25.55 -20.19 -8.85
CA GLY A 278 -25.44 -20.03 -10.30
C GLY A 278 -26.77 -19.91 -11.04
N ALA A 279 -27.91 -19.96 -10.36
CA ALA A 279 -29.21 -19.71 -10.99
C ALA A 279 -29.35 -18.23 -11.34
N ARG A 280 -29.67 -17.93 -12.60
CA ARG A 280 -29.88 -16.56 -13.07
C ARG A 280 -31.13 -15.98 -12.39
N VAL A 281 -30.97 -14.82 -11.76
CA VAL A 281 -32.04 -14.04 -11.12
C VAL A 281 -32.69 -13.11 -12.15
N ASN A 282 -31.88 -12.38 -12.91
CA ASN A 282 -32.35 -11.49 -13.96
C ASN A 282 -31.24 -11.21 -15.00
N SER A 283 -31.56 -10.39 -16.00
CA SER A 283 -30.64 -10.01 -17.08
C SER A 283 -29.82 -8.74 -16.80
N GLN A 284 -30.01 -8.06 -15.67
CA GLN A 284 -29.18 -6.91 -15.30
C GLN A 284 -27.74 -7.40 -15.13
N ASN A 285 -26.84 -6.89 -15.96
CA ASN A 285 -25.41 -7.21 -15.87
C ASN A 285 -24.70 -6.27 -14.89
N ILE A 286 -23.44 -6.57 -14.59
CA ILE A 286 -22.60 -5.80 -13.67
C ILE A 286 -22.53 -4.31 -14.03
N TYR A 287 -22.39 -3.97 -15.31
CA TYR A 287 -22.23 -2.59 -15.75
C TYR A 287 -23.52 -1.79 -15.57
N GLN A 288 -24.67 -2.38 -15.94
CA GLN A 288 -25.99 -1.80 -15.70
C GLN A 288 -26.26 -1.61 -14.21
N PHE A 289 -25.85 -2.56 -13.37
CA PHE A 289 -25.99 -2.43 -11.92
C PHE A 289 -25.14 -1.29 -11.36
N LEU A 290 -23.85 -1.22 -11.72
CA LEU A 290 -22.94 -0.16 -11.26
C LEU A 290 -23.42 1.22 -11.70
N ASP A 291 -23.90 1.33 -12.95
CA ASP A 291 -24.51 2.56 -13.50
C ASP A 291 -25.80 2.95 -12.77
N THR A 292 -26.72 1.99 -12.57
CA THR A 292 -27.97 2.22 -11.80
C THR A 292 -27.70 2.65 -10.36
N LYS A 293 -26.61 2.14 -9.77
CA LYS A 293 -26.16 2.52 -8.42
C LYS A 293 -25.28 3.76 -8.39
N GLN A 294 -25.02 4.37 -9.55
CA GLN A 294 -24.16 5.54 -9.72
C GLN A 294 -22.79 5.36 -9.03
N LEU A 295 -22.23 4.16 -9.13
CA LEU A 295 -20.94 3.84 -8.54
C LEU A 295 -19.80 4.43 -9.37
N LYS A 296 -18.94 5.16 -8.67
CA LYS A 296 -17.72 5.80 -9.14
C LYS A 296 -16.51 5.07 -8.56
N ILE A 297 -15.32 5.33 -9.09
CA ILE A 297 -14.08 4.80 -8.53
C ILE A 297 -13.02 5.88 -8.40
N SER A 298 -12.15 5.72 -7.42
CA SER A 298 -11.01 6.59 -7.18
C SER A 298 -9.74 5.80 -6.85
N ILE A 299 -8.59 6.41 -7.11
CA ILE A 299 -7.28 5.99 -6.60
C ILE A 299 -6.91 6.91 -5.43
N VAL A 300 -6.45 6.31 -4.33
CA VAL A 300 -5.92 7.05 -3.17
C VAL A 300 -4.39 6.88 -3.12
N MET A 301 -3.69 8.00 -2.98
CA MET A 301 -2.23 8.07 -2.96
C MET A 301 -1.74 8.90 -1.77
N ALA A 302 -0.53 8.61 -1.30
CA ALA A 302 0.20 9.40 -0.31
C ALA A 302 1.44 10.04 -0.91
N ASN A 303 1.73 11.27 -0.51
CA ASN A 303 2.99 11.95 -0.80
C ASN A 303 3.69 12.41 0.48
N LYS A 304 5.03 12.34 0.46
CA LYS A 304 5.89 12.81 1.53
C LYS A 304 7.17 13.42 0.97
N ALA A 305 7.59 14.55 1.53
CA ALA A 305 8.92 15.12 1.41
C ALA A 305 9.65 15.06 2.76
N ILE A 306 10.95 14.75 2.72
CA ILE A 306 11.81 14.54 3.88
C ILE A 306 13.10 15.30 3.64
N LEU A 307 13.37 16.26 4.51
CA LEU A 307 14.57 17.06 4.52
C LEU A 307 14.80 17.61 5.93
N ALA A 308 15.98 18.16 6.18
CA ALA A 308 16.31 18.73 7.49
C ALA A 308 15.46 19.96 7.86
N SER A 309 14.96 20.69 6.86
CA SER A 309 14.08 21.85 7.04
C SER A 309 12.61 21.45 6.95
N SER A 310 11.73 22.28 7.51
CA SER A 310 10.28 22.14 7.34
C SER A 310 9.88 22.38 5.88
N VAL A 311 8.91 21.59 5.40
CA VAL A 311 8.28 21.74 4.08
C VAL A 311 6.91 22.39 4.25
N ILE A 312 6.55 23.22 3.30
CA ILE A 312 5.21 23.80 3.14
C ILE A 312 4.72 23.41 1.75
N ASP A 313 3.54 22.81 1.70
CA ASP A 313 2.86 22.48 0.44
C ASP A 313 1.85 23.57 0.09
N LYS A 314 1.83 23.97 -1.18
CA LYS A 314 0.90 24.96 -1.69
C LYS A 314 0.33 24.56 -3.04
N ASP A 315 -0.91 24.95 -3.29
CA ASP A 315 -1.47 24.91 -4.63
C ASP A 315 -0.94 26.06 -5.51
N ASP A 316 -1.31 26.11 -6.80
CA ASP A 316 -0.84 27.18 -7.69
C ASP A 316 -1.43 28.56 -7.35
N SER A 317 -2.50 28.63 -6.53
CA SER A 317 -3.02 29.90 -5.99
C SER A 317 -2.16 30.43 -4.84
N GLY A 318 -1.28 29.59 -4.31
CA GLY A 318 -0.45 29.88 -3.14
C GLY A 318 -1.12 29.54 -1.81
N ALA A 319 -2.33 28.96 -1.83
CA ALA A 319 -3.00 28.49 -0.63
C ALA A 319 -2.27 27.27 -0.06
N ILE A 320 -2.20 27.18 1.27
CA ILE A 320 -1.56 26.06 1.94
C ILE A 320 -2.40 24.80 1.72
N VAL A 321 -1.72 23.73 1.34
CA VAL A 321 -2.26 22.39 1.28
C VAL A 321 -1.68 21.65 2.48
N ASP A 322 -2.53 21.16 3.38
CA ASP A 322 -2.10 20.46 4.57
C ASP A 322 -2.92 19.19 4.81
N ASN A 323 -2.58 18.48 5.88
CA ASN A 323 -3.22 17.23 6.26
C ASN A 323 -4.54 17.41 7.04
N GLY A 324 -4.95 18.66 7.30
CA GLY A 324 -6.11 19.02 8.11
C GLY A 324 -7.36 19.29 7.29
N ASN A 325 -7.23 19.63 6.02
CA ASN A 325 -8.35 20.03 5.16
C ASN A 325 -8.42 19.21 3.87
N SER A 326 -9.44 19.49 3.06
CA SER A 326 -9.53 18.98 1.69
C SER A 326 -9.51 20.15 0.73
N THR A 327 -8.61 20.11 -0.25
CA THR A 327 -8.43 21.17 -1.25
C THR A 327 -8.60 20.57 -2.64
N ASP A 328 -9.45 21.18 -3.46
CA ASP A 328 -9.56 20.80 -4.88
C ASP A 328 -8.26 21.17 -5.60
N VAL A 329 -7.66 20.17 -6.23
CA VAL A 329 -6.43 20.32 -7.00
C VAL A 329 -6.57 19.81 -8.43
N SER A 330 -7.80 19.61 -8.93
CA SER A 330 -8.11 18.97 -10.22
C SER A 330 -7.42 19.61 -11.43
N HIS A 331 -7.19 20.92 -11.37
CA HIS A 331 -6.64 21.72 -12.47
C HIS A 331 -5.40 22.52 -12.07
N THR A 332 -4.74 22.07 -11.01
CA THR A 332 -3.56 22.72 -10.43
C THR A 332 -2.56 21.65 -10.00
N ALA A 333 -1.55 22.06 -9.26
CA ALA A 333 -0.51 21.21 -8.73
C ALA A 333 -0.34 21.48 -7.24
N VAL A 334 0.27 20.54 -6.53
CA VAL A 334 0.78 20.76 -5.18
C VAL A 334 2.29 20.87 -5.26
N THR A 335 2.82 22.05 -4.92
CA THR A 335 4.25 22.33 -4.87
C THR A 335 4.73 22.35 -3.43
N SER A 336 5.68 21.47 -3.12
CA SER A 336 6.42 21.41 -1.86
C SER A 336 7.63 22.33 -1.93
N ALA A 337 7.75 23.25 -0.98
CA ALA A 337 8.90 24.14 -0.86
C ALA A 337 9.33 24.29 0.61
N THR A 338 10.58 24.63 0.83
CA THR A 338 11.07 24.99 2.17
C THR A 338 10.62 26.39 2.57
N SER A 339 10.79 26.74 3.85
CA SER A 339 10.40 28.06 4.38
C SER A 339 11.15 29.24 3.74
N ASP A 340 12.35 29.03 3.21
CA ASP A 340 13.14 30.00 2.43
C ASP A 340 12.80 30.01 0.93
N GLY A 341 11.78 29.23 0.49
CA GLY A 341 11.26 29.25 -0.88
C GLY A 341 11.99 28.34 -1.87
N ASP A 342 12.90 27.49 -1.40
CA ASP A 342 13.57 26.50 -2.23
C ASP A 342 12.59 25.39 -2.64
N LYS A 343 12.40 25.23 -3.96
CA LYS A 343 11.45 24.24 -4.49
C LYS A 343 12.03 22.84 -4.29
N VAL A 344 11.21 21.96 -3.75
CA VAL A 344 11.58 20.57 -3.50
C VAL A 344 10.94 19.68 -4.55
N PHE A 345 9.61 19.69 -4.62
CA PHE A 345 8.84 18.71 -5.38
C PHE A 345 7.53 19.33 -5.86
N LYS A 346 6.99 18.81 -6.96
CA LYS A 346 5.67 19.19 -7.49
C LYS A 346 4.93 17.95 -7.94
N THR A 347 3.68 17.80 -7.51
CA THR A 347 2.72 16.86 -8.11
C THR A 347 1.74 17.66 -8.95
N ASP A 348 1.74 17.44 -10.26
CA ASP A 348 0.92 18.21 -11.21
C ASP A 348 -0.29 17.38 -11.69
N PHE A 349 -1.48 17.85 -11.35
CA PHE A 349 -2.74 17.25 -11.78
C PHE A 349 -3.35 17.99 -12.98
N GLY A 350 -3.03 19.27 -13.14
CA GLY A 350 -3.53 20.14 -14.20
C GLY A 350 -3.02 19.78 -15.59
N VAL A 351 -1.85 19.12 -15.68
CA VAL A 351 -1.33 18.61 -16.96
C VAL A 351 -2.22 17.54 -17.60
N LYS A 352 -2.98 16.78 -16.79
CA LYS A 352 -3.84 15.69 -17.29
C LYS A 352 -5.21 15.67 -16.59
N PRO A 353 -6.07 16.64 -16.94
CA PRO A 353 -7.38 16.83 -16.29
C PRO A 353 -8.45 15.84 -16.77
N THR A 354 -8.07 14.88 -17.64
CA THR A 354 -9.00 13.93 -18.24
C THR A 354 -8.43 12.51 -18.24
N TYR A 355 -9.32 11.53 -18.19
CA TYR A 355 -9.02 10.10 -18.30
C TYR A 355 -9.72 9.48 -19.50
N LYS A 356 -9.20 8.34 -19.96
CA LYS A 356 -9.79 7.54 -21.03
C LYS A 356 -10.65 6.43 -20.43
N LEU A 357 -11.93 6.37 -20.80
CA LEU A 357 -12.87 5.32 -20.44
C LEU A 357 -13.15 4.43 -21.66
N TYR A 358 -12.89 3.13 -21.56
CA TYR A 358 -13.13 2.17 -22.65
C TYR A 358 -14.36 1.31 -22.33
N ASN A 359 -15.42 1.46 -23.12
CA ASN A 359 -16.73 0.86 -22.84
C ASN A 359 -16.88 -0.54 -23.44
N TYR A 360 -16.29 -1.56 -22.81
CA TYR A 360 -16.33 -2.94 -23.28
C TYR A 360 -17.69 -3.68 -23.13
N THR A 361 -18.83 -3.00 -23.28
CA THR A 361 -20.18 -3.57 -23.06
C THR A 361 -20.54 -4.71 -24.01
N ALA A 362 -19.93 -4.76 -25.20
CA ALA A 362 -20.24 -5.78 -26.21
C ALA A 362 -18.99 -6.42 -26.85
N ASP A 363 -17.90 -5.67 -26.99
CA ASP A 363 -16.68 -6.12 -27.65
C ASP A 363 -15.48 -5.95 -26.71
N ALA A 364 -14.72 -7.01 -26.44
CA ALA A 364 -13.53 -6.96 -25.58
C ALA A 364 -12.29 -6.39 -26.30
N THR A 365 -12.38 -6.14 -27.61
CA THR A 365 -11.30 -5.60 -28.45
C THR A 365 -11.43 -4.11 -28.72
N GLU A 366 -12.46 -3.45 -28.14
CA GLU A 366 -12.69 -2.02 -28.30
C GLU A 366 -11.46 -1.19 -27.90
N SER A 367 -10.93 -0.45 -28.89
CA SER A 367 -9.78 0.42 -28.74
C SER A 367 -10.16 1.90 -28.68
N THR A 368 -11.44 2.23 -28.87
CA THR A 368 -11.94 3.60 -28.82
C THR A 368 -12.28 3.95 -27.37
N ALA A 369 -11.82 5.10 -26.91
CA ALA A 369 -12.12 5.59 -25.57
C ALA A 369 -12.91 6.88 -25.62
N THR A 370 -13.78 7.05 -24.63
CA THR A 370 -14.36 8.35 -24.29
C THR A 370 -13.41 9.07 -23.34
N THR A 371 -13.08 10.33 -23.65
CA THR A 371 -12.28 11.19 -22.78
C THR A 371 -13.20 11.96 -21.84
N LEU A 372 -12.98 11.84 -20.53
CA LEU A 372 -13.84 12.41 -19.49
C LEU A 372 -13.01 13.13 -18.43
N SER A 373 -13.57 14.14 -17.75
CA SER A 373 -12.85 14.91 -16.75
C SER A 373 -12.62 14.12 -15.45
N THR A 374 -11.39 14.15 -14.94
CA THR A 374 -11.05 13.68 -13.59
C THR A 374 -11.35 14.75 -12.55
N ASN A 375 -11.65 14.33 -11.32
CA ASN A 375 -11.65 15.23 -10.15
C ASN A 375 -10.52 14.80 -9.22
N VAL A 376 -9.68 15.73 -8.79
CA VAL A 376 -8.59 15.47 -7.86
C VAL A 376 -8.68 16.40 -6.68
N ARG A 377 -8.59 15.85 -5.48
CA ARG A 377 -8.50 16.65 -4.26
C ARG A 377 -7.49 16.09 -3.29
N THR A 378 -6.85 16.95 -2.53
CA THR A 378 -6.21 16.54 -1.29
C THR A 378 -7.27 16.28 -0.23
N VAL A 379 -6.95 15.42 0.74
CA VAL A 379 -7.90 14.99 1.76
C VAL A 379 -7.29 15.02 3.15
N ASN A 380 -8.17 15.20 4.15
CA ASN A 380 -7.76 15.12 5.53
C ASN A 380 -7.20 13.72 5.83
N ILE A 381 -6.00 13.67 6.36
CA ILE A 381 -5.27 12.42 6.53
C ILE A 381 -5.91 11.49 7.56
N HIS A 382 -6.53 12.04 8.61
CA HIS A 382 -7.15 11.27 9.68
C HIS A 382 -8.41 10.55 9.20
N ALA A 383 -9.14 11.15 8.26
CA ALA A 383 -10.31 10.54 7.63
C ALA A 383 -9.96 9.21 6.92
N TRP A 384 -8.77 9.16 6.32
CA TRP A 384 -8.34 8.04 5.49
C TRP A 384 -7.32 7.17 6.22
N ALA A 385 -6.12 7.67 6.48
CA ALA A 385 -5.05 6.92 7.16
C ALA A 385 -5.44 6.45 8.57
N GLY A 386 -6.35 7.17 9.25
CA GLY A 386 -6.89 6.78 10.55
C GLY A 386 -7.94 5.66 10.48
N ASN A 387 -8.41 5.30 9.29
CA ASN A 387 -9.42 4.26 9.13
C ASN A 387 -8.81 2.86 9.40
N PRO A 388 -9.43 2.03 10.26
CA PRO A 388 -8.88 0.73 10.63
C PRO A 388 -8.60 -0.22 9.46
N VAL A 389 -9.30 -0.07 8.32
CA VAL A 389 -9.09 -0.98 7.18
C VAL A 389 -7.78 -0.68 6.44
N PHE A 390 -7.27 0.56 6.49
CA PHE A 390 -5.95 0.91 5.91
C PHE A 390 -4.78 0.58 6.85
N TRP A 391 -5.03 0.03 8.05
CA TRP A 391 -3.97 -0.33 8.99
C TRP A 391 -2.94 -1.30 8.39
N PHE A 392 -3.38 -2.21 7.52
CA PHE A 392 -2.47 -3.12 6.81
C PHE A 392 -1.50 -2.33 5.91
N GLN A 393 -2.00 -1.38 5.11
CA GLN A 393 -1.17 -0.50 4.28
C GLN A 393 -0.20 0.33 5.13
N ASN A 394 -0.67 0.91 6.24
CA ASN A 394 0.20 1.63 7.19
C ASN A 394 1.32 0.72 7.71
N ARG A 395 1.00 -0.55 7.98
CA ARG A 395 1.97 -1.52 8.47
C ARG A 395 3.04 -1.85 7.43
N PHE A 396 2.68 -1.89 6.15
CA PHE A 396 3.66 -1.99 5.07
C PHE A 396 4.56 -0.77 5.07
N MET A 397 4.03 0.45 5.08
CA MET A 397 4.85 1.67 5.01
C MET A 397 6.00 1.78 6.02
N GLY A 398 5.91 1.12 7.18
CA GLY A 398 7.03 0.98 8.12
C GLY A 398 8.34 0.40 7.53
N PHE A 399 8.35 -0.16 6.31
CA PHE A 399 9.58 -0.55 5.59
C PHE A 399 10.32 0.64 4.96
N LEU A 400 9.62 1.71 4.61
CA LEU A 400 10.13 2.83 3.81
C LEU A 400 11.34 3.54 4.45
N PRO A 401 11.42 3.74 5.78
CA PRO A 401 12.61 4.34 6.41
C PRO A 401 13.92 3.55 6.23
N LEU A 402 13.85 2.23 6.04
CA LEU A 402 15.05 1.40 5.83
C LEU A 402 15.71 1.69 4.48
N PHE A 403 14.93 2.15 3.50
CA PHE A 403 15.48 2.60 2.23
C PHE A 403 16.27 3.90 2.41
N VAL A 404 15.71 4.87 3.15
CA VAL A 404 16.41 6.14 3.46
C VAL A 404 17.73 5.88 4.18
N ALA A 405 17.76 4.92 5.10
CA ALA A 405 18.99 4.53 5.80
C ALA A 405 20.16 4.14 4.87
N ASN A 406 19.88 3.68 3.64
CA ASN A 406 20.89 3.28 2.67
C ASN A 406 21.26 4.41 1.70
N VAL A 407 20.31 5.29 1.39
CA VAL A 407 20.46 6.35 0.38
C VAL A 407 20.99 7.65 0.98
N ASP A 408 20.45 8.04 2.14
CA ASP A 408 20.95 9.16 2.92
C ASP A 408 20.78 8.87 4.42
N PRO A 409 21.81 8.29 5.07
CA PRO A 409 21.79 8.03 6.51
C PRO A 409 21.54 9.28 7.35
N GLY A 410 21.89 10.47 6.84
CA GLY A 410 21.67 11.75 7.52
C GLY A 410 20.19 12.07 7.72
N LEU A 411 19.32 11.53 6.87
CA LEU A 411 17.86 11.71 6.93
C LEU A 411 17.11 10.57 7.61
N ILE A 412 17.80 9.57 8.16
CA ILE A 412 17.15 8.37 8.73
C ILE A 412 16.20 8.72 9.89
N GLN A 413 16.50 9.73 10.70
CA GLN A 413 15.65 10.10 11.82
C GLN A 413 14.36 10.77 11.33
N GLN A 414 14.48 11.65 10.35
CA GLN A 414 13.36 12.30 9.68
C GLN A 414 12.51 11.26 8.94
N ALA A 415 13.14 10.28 8.29
CA ALA A 415 12.43 9.16 7.66
C ALA A 415 11.70 8.28 8.66
N LYS A 416 12.33 7.96 9.80
CA LYS A 416 11.66 7.24 10.90
C LYS A 416 10.49 8.03 11.48
N GLN A 417 10.53 9.35 11.46
CA GLN A 417 9.40 10.16 11.92
C GLN A 417 8.33 10.31 10.83
N GLY A 418 8.73 10.36 9.56
CA GLY A 418 7.90 10.78 8.44
C GLY A 418 7.33 9.67 7.55
N LEU A 419 7.83 8.43 7.66
CA LEU A 419 7.46 7.32 6.75
C LEU A 419 6.93 6.08 7.46
N LEU A 420 6.74 6.09 8.79
CA LEU A 420 6.30 4.90 9.53
C LEU A 420 4.82 4.55 9.33
N ASP A 421 4.01 5.51 8.96
CA ASP A 421 2.56 5.40 8.85
C ASP A 421 2.06 6.40 7.81
N LEU A 422 0.97 6.07 7.10
CA LEU A 422 0.28 7.01 6.23
C LEU A 422 -0.07 8.30 6.93
N THR A 423 -0.33 8.30 8.25
CA THR A 423 -0.64 9.51 9.03
C THR A 423 0.49 10.55 9.06
N PHE A 424 1.70 10.19 8.64
CA PHE A 424 2.84 11.11 8.57
C PHE A 424 3.06 11.70 7.18
N SER A 425 2.27 11.31 6.18
CA SER A 425 2.30 11.91 4.84
C SER A 425 2.04 13.42 4.95
N ASP A 426 2.66 14.21 4.08
CA ASP A 426 2.40 15.66 4.07
C ASP A 426 0.97 15.93 3.58
N TYR A 427 0.55 15.18 2.57
CA TYR A 427 -0.83 15.12 2.13
C TYR A 427 -1.17 13.76 1.51
N LEU A 428 -2.46 13.43 1.58
CA LEU A 428 -3.08 12.40 0.76
C LEU A 428 -3.87 13.08 -0.35
N TYR A 429 -3.99 12.44 -1.50
CA TYR A 429 -4.87 12.90 -2.56
C TYR A 429 -5.63 11.74 -3.19
N ILE A 430 -6.79 12.10 -3.74
CA ILE A 430 -7.72 11.18 -4.37
C ILE A 430 -7.95 11.65 -5.80
N ILE A 431 -7.62 10.79 -6.76
CA ILE A 431 -8.00 10.96 -8.16
C ILE A 431 -9.28 10.19 -8.37
N SER A 432 -10.35 10.88 -8.73
CA SER A 432 -11.70 10.34 -8.86
C SER A 432 -12.16 10.32 -10.32
N TYR A 433 -12.80 9.22 -10.70
CA TYR A 433 -13.30 8.93 -12.03
C TYR A 433 -14.83 8.83 -11.97
N PRO A 434 -15.54 9.95 -12.21
CA PRO A 434 -16.95 10.05 -11.83
C PRO A 434 -17.90 9.30 -12.78
N THR A 435 -17.40 8.89 -13.94
CA THR A 435 -18.12 8.12 -14.93
C THR A 435 -17.34 6.83 -15.16
N TRP A 436 -17.52 5.87 -14.26
CA TRP A 436 -16.76 4.63 -14.30
C TRP A 436 -17.59 3.43 -14.78
N GLY A 437 -18.73 3.16 -14.13
CA GLY A 437 -19.64 2.08 -14.50
C GLY A 437 -19.03 0.67 -14.50
N GLY A 438 -17.84 0.47 -13.93
CA GLY A 438 -17.12 -0.81 -13.97
C GLY A 438 -16.24 -1.01 -15.19
N TYR A 439 -16.06 -0.01 -16.05
CA TYR A 439 -15.24 -0.10 -17.27
C TYR A 439 -13.76 0.16 -17.01
N LYS A 440 -12.94 0.00 -18.07
CA LYS A 440 -11.51 0.25 -17.99
C LYS A 440 -11.23 1.75 -18.03
N ILE A 441 -10.34 2.19 -17.15
CA ILE A 441 -9.83 3.56 -17.08
C ILE A 441 -8.33 3.55 -17.37
N VAL A 442 -7.86 4.56 -18.10
CA VAL A 442 -6.44 4.92 -18.20
C VAL A 442 -6.27 6.40 -17.84
N HIS A 443 -5.42 6.71 -16.86
CA HIS A 443 -5.13 8.06 -16.39
C HIS A 443 -3.70 8.19 -15.86
N ASP A 444 -3.09 9.36 -16.07
CA ASP A 444 -1.65 9.51 -16.02
C ASP A 444 -1.24 10.84 -15.30
N PRO A 445 -1.03 10.93 -13.98
CA PRO A 445 -0.49 12.16 -13.36
C PRO A 445 1.03 12.32 -13.57
N ASP A 446 1.57 13.53 -13.33
CA ASP A 446 3.02 13.79 -13.41
C ASP A 446 3.58 14.30 -12.06
N TYR A 447 4.80 13.86 -11.76
CA TYR A 447 5.59 14.32 -10.61
C TYR A 447 6.87 14.98 -11.11
N THR A 448 7.34 16.02 -10.42
CA THR A 448 8.56 16.74 -10.79
C THR A 448 9.41 17.04 -9.56
N ALA A 449 10.64 16.54 -9.57
CA ALA A 449 11.69 16.91 -8.63
C ALA A 449 12.49 18.10 -9.17
N PHE A 450 12.76 19.08 -8.31
CA PHE A 450 13.64 20.21 -8.62
C PHE A 450 15.00 19.97 -7.99
N TYR A 451 16.03 19.72 -8.81
CA TYR A 451 17.30 19.23 -8.33
C TYR A 451 18.50 20.01 -8.87
N THR A 452 19.63 19.99 -8.17
CA THR A 452 20.89 20.52 -8.67
C THR A 452 21.69 19.42 -9.38
N PRO A 453 21.94 19.55 -10.70
CA PRO A 453 22.77 18.59 -11.41
C PRO A 453 24.21 18.61 -10.89
N ALA A 454 24.78 17.44 -10.67
CA ALA A 454 26.19 17.30 -10.33
C ALA A 454 27.06 17.44 -11.60
N SER A 455 28.07 18.31 -11.55
CA SER A 455 29.04 18.51 -12.63
C SER A 455 30.05 17.37 -12.71
N ASN A 456 29.64 16.24 -13.31
CA ASN A 456 30.44 15.06 -13.66
C ASN A 456 31.08 14.22 -12.52
N VAL A 457 30.75 12.92 -12.60
CA VAL A 457 31.39 11.70 -12.07
C VAL A 457 32.21 11.82 -10.77
N GLY A 458 31.62 11.28 -9.70
CA GLY A 458 32.38 10.63 -8.63
C GLY A 458 32.44 11.41 -7.32
N LEU A 459 31.45 11.18 -6.46
CA LEU A 459 31.61 10.85 -5.03
C LEU A 459 30.22 10.41 -4.57
N LEU A 460 30.01 9.16 -4.14
CA LEU A 460 30.34 8.75 -2.79
C LEU A 460 31.02 7.38 -2.76
N THR A 461 32.35 7.38 -2.81
CA THR A 461 33.15 6.33 -2.18
C THR A 461 33.76 6.93 -0.92
N ALA A 462 33.20 6.52 0.24
CA ALA A 462 33.62 6.72 1.63
C ALA A 462 32.35 7.12 2.42
N VAL A 463 31.63 6.26 3.13
CA VAL A 463 32.02 5.19 4.05
C VAL A 463 30.82 4.23 4.14
N PHE A 464 30.74 3.21 3.27
CA PHE A 464 29.73 2.15 3.38
C PHE A 464 30.28 0.88 4.08
N LEU A 465 31.55 0.89 4.50
CA LEU A 465 32.15 -0.16 5.32
C LEU A 465 32.05 0.21 6.81
N ALA A 466 31.00 -0.27 7.48
CA ALA A 466 31.08 -0.90 8.82
C ALA A 466 29.70 -1.13 9.49
N VAL A 467 28.62 -0.45 9.08
CA VAL A 467 27.36 -0.40 9.87
C VAL A 467 26.11 -0.52 8.96
N ALA A 468 26.15 -1.46 8.01
CA ALA A 468 24.97 -2.28 7.68
C ALA A 468 24.55 -3.17 8.89
N VAL A 469 25.27 -3.02 9.99
CA VAL A 469 25.14 -3.69 11.27
C VAL A 469 24.70 -2.67 12.33
N ALA A 470 23.44 -2.70 12.78
CA ALA A 470 23.09 -2.37 14.17
C ALA A 470 21.60 -2.65 14.52
N ALA A 471 20.67 -1.77 14.15
CA ALA A 471 19.32 -1.81 14.73
C ALA A 471 18.34 -1.02 13.87
N GLY A 472 17.18 -1.55 13.51
CA GLY A 472 16.13 -1.53 14.52
C GLY A 472 14.72 -1.67 13.98
N VAL A 473 14.44 -2.65 13.12
CA VAL A 473 13.03 -3.06 12.85
C VAL A 473 12.86 -4.58 12.73
N GLY A 474 13.85 -5.40 13.11
CA GLY A 474 13.64 -6.86 13.24
C GLY A 474 12.78 -7.23 14.46
N GLY A 475 12.86 -6.43 15.54
CA GLY A 475 12.13 -6.69 16.78
C GLY A 475 10.62 -6.47 16.70
N LEU A 476 10.11 -5.67 15.75
CA LEU A 476 8.70 -5.28 15.74
C LEU A 476 7.78 -6.39 15.16
N PHE A 477 8.27 -7.23 14.25
CA PHE A 477 7.51 -8.39 13.76
C PHE A 477 7.51 -9.55 14.75
N ALA A 478 8.62 -9.80 15.46
CA ALA A 478 8.66 -10.76 16.56
C ALA A 478 7.86 -10.29 17.79
N PHE A 479 7.81 -8.98 18.09
CA PHE A 479 7.08 -8.43 19.24
C PHE A 479 5.56 -8.34 19.02
N LEU A 480 5.10 -8.03 17.80
CA LEU A 480 3.67 -7.87 17.51
C LEU A 480 2.90 -9.20 17.48
N PHE A 481 3.56 -10.34 17.22
CA PHE A 481 2.92 -11.66 17.24
C PHE A 481 3.20 -12.50 18.51
N ARG A 482 4.14 -12.09 19.38
CA ARG A 482 4.41 -12.84 20.63
C ARG A 482 3.36 -12.61 21.72
N LYS A 483 2.50 -11.59 21.62
CA LYS A 483 1.51 -11.27 22.67
C LYS A 483 0.25 -12.15 22.69
N ARG A 484 0.26 -13.33 22.03
CA ARG A 484 -0.86 -14.30 22.08
C ARG A 484 -0.52 -15.73 22.53
N ARG A 485 0.69 -16.02 23.01
CA ARG A 485 1.02 -17.32 23.64
C ARG A 485 1.56 -17.21 25.08
N ALA A 486 0.96 -16.33 25.88
CA ALA A 486 1.18 -16.30 27.33
C ALA A 486 -0.12 -16.12 28.14
N ALA A 487 -1.25 -16.57 27.58
CA ALA A 487 -2.45 -16.87 28.36
C ALA A 487 -2.67 -18.38 28.27
N GLY A 488 -1.71 -19.13 28.83
CA GLY A 488 -1.90 -20.53 29.14
C GLY A 488 -3.03 -20.64 30.15
N ILE A 489 -4.03 -21.43 29.78
CA ILE A 489 -5.15 -21.87 30.59
C ILE A 489 -4.63 -22.33 31.95
N ALA A 490 -4.85 -21.52 32.99
CA ALA A 490 -4.75 -21.98 34.37
C ALA A 490 -6.09 -22.61 34.72
N VAL A 491 -6.15 -23.94 34.63
CA VAL A 491 -7.16 -24.74 35.32
C VAL A 491 -6.93 -24.52 36.81
N SER A 492 -7.83 -23.78 37.44
CA SER A 492 -7.87 -23.58 38.88
C SER A 492 -8.20 -24.90 39.57
N GLY A 493 -7.27 -25.39 40.39
CA GLY A 493 -7.48 -26.54 41.25
C GLY A 493 -6.39 -26.69 42.31
N ALA A 494 -6.59 -26.00 43.44
CA ALA A 494 -6.16 -26.36 44.80
C ALA A 494 -4.67 -26.27 45.23
N GLY A 495 -4.50 -25.77 46.47
CA GLY A 495 -3.47 -26.25 47.42
C GLY A 495 -2.24 -25.36 47.60
N THR A 496 -2.27 -24.36 48.49
CA THR A 496 -1.67 -24.39 49.84
C THR A 496 -0.13 -24.41 49.89
N THR A 497 0.42 -23.23 50.19
CA THR A 497 1.56 -22.92 51.09
C THR A 497 2.54 -24.05 51.42
N GLY A 498 3.77 -23.96 50.92
CA GLY A 498 4.96 -24.62 51.46
C GLY A 498 5.82 -23.65 52.30
N PRO A 499 6.57 -24.11 53.32
CA PRO A 499 7.12 -23.27 54.38
C PRO A 499 8.66 -23.09 54.35
N THR A 500 9.13 -22.11 55.13
CA THR A 500 10.53 -21.72 55.42
C THR A 500 11.15 -22.62 56.52
N PRO A 501 12.50 -22.81 56.62
CA PRO A 501 13.09 -23.98 57.31
C PRO A 501 13.60 -23.77 58.75
N THR A 502 13.93 -24.94 59.35
CA THR A 502 14.87 -25.30 60.46
C THR A 502 14.43 -25.16 61.93
N PRO A 503 14.95 -25.97 62.91
CA PRO A 503 15.79 -27.21 62.83
C PRO A 503 15.50 -28.37 63.84
N GLY A 504 15.79 -29.63 63.41
CA GLY A 504 16.32 -30.78 64.21
C GLY A 504 15.35 -31.67 65.04
N PRO A 505 15.76 -32.88 65.51
CA PRO A 505 16.51 -33.96 64.84
C PRO A 505 15.90 -35.39 65.01
N THR A 506 16.12 -36.28 64.02
CA THR A 506 16.27 -37.78 64.09
C THR A 506 15.16 -38.68 64.71
N PRO A 507 15.17 -40.02 64.50
CA PRO A 507 15.40 -40.85 63.29
C PRO A 507 14.35 -42.00 63.15
N SER A 508 14.60 -42.96 62.23
CA SER A 508 13.90 -44.25 62.00
C SER A 508 12.58 -44.14 61.22
N GLY A 509 12.23 -44.95 60.24
CA GLY A 509 12.71 -46.21 59.67
C GLY A 509 11.71 -46.60 58.55
N PRO A 510 11.96 -47.63 57.74
CA PRO A 510 11.33 -47.88 56.43
C PRO A 510 10.03 -48.72 56.58
N PRO A 511 9.44 -49.40 55.56
CA PRO A 511 9.47 -49.29 54.09
C PRO A 511 8.06 -49.43 53.39
N ILE A 512 7.95 -48.97 52.12
CA ILE A 512 7.37 -49.66 50.91
C ILE A 512 5.82 -50.03 51.00
N PRO A 513 5.13 -50.54 49.94
CA PRO A 513 4.36 -49.81 48.92
C PRO A 513 2.91 -50.30 48.68
N GLY A 514 2.23 -49.66 47.72
CA GLY A 514 1.00 -50.14 47.07
C GLY A 514 -0.10 -49.09 47.18
N ARG A 515 -0.69 -48.59 46.10
CA ARG A 515 -1.02 -49.20 44.82
C ARG A 515 -1.07 -48.13 43.74
#